data_AF-A0A453ALW0-F1
#
_entry.id   AF-A0A453ALW0-F1
#
_cell.length_a   1.000
_cell.length_b   1.000
_cell.length_c   1.000
_cell.angle_alpha   90.00
_cell.angle_beta   90.00
_cell.angle_gamma   90.00
#
_symmetry.space_group_name_H-M   'P 1'
#
loop_
_entity.id
_entity.type
_entity.pdbx_description
1 polymer ?
#
loop_
_entity_poly.entity_id
_entity_poly.type
_entity_poly.pdbx_seq_one_letter_code
_entity_poly.pdbx_strand_id
1 'polypeptide(L)'
;MGSTLDAIRNGVNVRGYFAWALMDLFELLAGYESKYGLYRVDFDDERRPRQARLSARWYSSFLKKNGSSIRVPRVQEDLRLTTIF
;
A
#
# COMPACT_ATOMS: atom_id res chain seq x y z
N MET A 1 5.18 5.72 -1.35
CA MET A 1 4.62 5.06 -2.55
C MET A 1 5.43 5.34 -3.83
N GLY A 2 6.23 6.40 -3.92
CA GLY A 2 7.11 6.65 -5.08
C GLY A 2 8.14 5.54 -5.34
N SER A 3 8.82 5.07 -4.30
CA SER A 3 9.78 3.95 -4.41
C SER A 3 9.19 2.67 -4.98
N THR A 4 7.94 2.34 -4.61
CA THR A 4 7.23 1.19 -5.17
C THR A 4 6.93 1.37 -6.66
N LEU A 5 6.56 2.59 -7.07
CA LEU A 5 6.36 2.93 -8.48
C LEU A 5 7.67 2.81 -9.27
N ASP A 6 8.78 3.26 -8.71
CA ASP A 6 10.10 3.17 -9.36
C ASP A 6 10.54 1.71 -9.49
N ALA A 7 10.28 0.86 -8.48
CA ALA A 7 10.52 -0.58 -8.58
C ALA A 7 9.70 -1.24 -9.72
N ILE A 8 8.42 -0.88 -9.86
CA ILE A 8 7.57 -1.35 -10.96
C ILE A 8 8.13 -0.91 -12.32
N ARG A 9 8.59 0.36 -12.42
CA ARG A 9 9.20 0.89 -13.65
C ARG A 9 10.51 0.19 -14.02
N ASN A 10 11.25 -0.28 -13.01
CA ASN A 10 12.47 -1.06 -13.18
C ASN A 10 12.21 -2.57 -13.42
N GLY A 11 10.97 -2.97 -13.68
CA GLY A 11 10.62 -4.34 -14.06
C GLY A 11 10.33 -5.29 -12.89
N VAL A 12 10.28 -4.81 -11.65
CA VAL A 12 9.92 -5.64 -10.50
C VAL A 12 8.41 -5.94 -10.53
N ASN A 13 8.05 -7.22 -10.39
CA ASN A 13 6.67 -7.70 -10.40
C ASN A 13 5.94 -7.42 -9.06
N VAL A 14 5.59 -6.17 -8.80
CA VAL A 14 4.81 -5.76 -7.63
C VAL A 14 3.32 -5.80 -7.94
N ARG A 15 2.54 -6.54 -7.14
CA ARG A 15 1.09 -6.73 -7.35
C ARG A 15 0.21 -5.93 -6.39
N GLY A 16 0.78 -5.33 -5.35
CA GLY A 16 0.03 -4.59 -4.36
C GLY A 16 0.92 -3.84 -3.37
N TYR A 17 0.30 -2.93 -2.64
CA TYR A 17 0.91 -2.16 -1.56
C TYR A 17 -0.08 -2.09 -0.40
N PHE A 18 0.34 -2.53 0.79
CA PHE A 18 -0.48 -2.53 1.98
C PHE A 18 0.12 -1.57 3.01
N ALA A 19 -0.64 -0.54 3.38
CA ALA A 19 -0.22 0.42 4.37
C ALA A 19 -0.38 -0.18 5.78
N TRP A 20 0.70 -0.16 6.56
CA TRP A 20 0.64 -0.41 8.00
C TRP A 20 0.34 0.91 8.73
N ALA A 21 -0.79 1.07 9.41
CA ALA A 21 -1.92 0.15 9.53
C ALA A 21 -3.23 0.83 9.15
N LEU A 22 -4.30 0.05 8.97
CA LEU A 22 -5.62 0.62 8.73
C LEU A 22 -6.06 1.50 9.91
N MET A 23 -5.86 1.03 11.14
CA MET A 23 -6.21 1.76 12.36
C MET A 23 -5.14 1.54 13.43
N ASP A 24 -5.14 2.37 14.47
CA ASP A 24 -4.25 2.17 15.61
C ASP A 24 -4.50 0.81 16.25
N LEU A 25 -3.43 0.19 16.73
CA LEU A 25 -3.41 -1.15 17.30
C LEU A 25 -2.40 -1.23 18.44
N PHE A 26 -2.35 -2.38 19.10
CA PHE A 26 -1.31 -2.69 20.08
C PHE A 26 -0.01 -3.05 19.36
N GLU A 27 1.04 -2.23 19.54
CA GLU A 27 2.33 -2.45 18.89
C GLU A 27 3.32 -3.06 19.88
N LEU A 28 3.51 -4.38 19.81
CA LEU A 28 4.43 -5.21 20.60
C LEU A 28 5.16 -4.48 21.75
N LEU A 29 6.30 -3.85 21.46
CA LEU A 29 7.19 -3.24 22.46
C LEU A 29 6.72 -1.86 22.94
N ALA A 30 5.87 -1.18 22.17
CA ALA A 30 5.39 0.17 22.45
C ALA A 30 3.95 0.20 23.01
N GLY A 31 3.29 -0.95 23.10
CA GLY A 31 1.90 -1.05 23.52
C GLY A 31 0.98 -0.15 22.70
N TYR A 32 0.15 0.66 23.36
CA TYR A 32 -0.76 1.58 22.68
C TYR A 32 -0.21 3.00 22.49
N GLU A 33 1.03 3.28 22.90
CA GLU A 33 1.63 4.62 22.81
C GLU A 33 1.85 5.03 21.34
N SER A 34 2.32 4.08 20.53
CA SER A 34 2.63 4.33 19.12
C SER A 34 1.39 4.23 18.24
N LYS A 35 1.17 5.24 17.38
CA LYS A 35 -0.03 5.37 16.54
C LYS A 35 0.32 5.35 15.05
N TYR A 36 0.13 4.20 14.40
CA TYR A 36 0.44 3.99 12.98
C TYR A 36 -0.79 4.02 12.07
N GLY A 37 -1.99 4.04 12.63
CA GLY A 37 -3.22 3.87 11.88
C GLY A 37 -3.54 5.04 10.95
N LEU A 38 -4.16 4.75 9.81
CA LEU A 38 -4.92 5.76 9.06
C LEU A 38 -6.11 6.28 9.90
N TYR A 39 -6.68 5.42 10.74
CA TYR A 39 -7.73 5.77 11.70
C TYR A 39 -7.17 5.76 13.13
N ARG A 40 -7.44 6.84 13.86
CA ARG A 40 -7.23 6.89 15.30
C ARG A 40 -8.26 5.99 15.98
N VAL A 41 -7.82 5.17 16.92
CA VAL A 41 -8.70 4.44 17.84
C VAL A 41 -8.58 5.09 19.22
N ASP A 42 -9.72 5.37 19.84
CA ASP A 42 -9.77 5.70 21.26
C ASP A 42 -9.81 4.40 22.08
N PHE A 43 -8.74 4.14 22.84
CA PHE A 43 -8.60 2.93 23.67
C PHE A 43 -9.09 3.15 25.11
N ASP A 44 -9.51 4.37 25.47
CA ASP A 44 -10.08 4.67 26.77
C ASP A 44 -11.62 4.51 26.73
N ASP A 45 -12.24 4.74 25.56
CA ASP A 45 -13.68 4.47 25.34
C ASP A 45 -13.92 2.99 24.98
N GLU A 46 -14.75 2.28 25.76
CA GLU A 46 -15.14 0.87 25.53
C GLU A 46 -15.69 0.61 24.13
N ARG A 47 -16.33 1.60 23.50
CA ARG A 47 -16.91 1.47 22.16
C ARG A 47 -15.85 1.49 21.06
N ARG A 48 -14.59 1.81 21.39
CA ARG A 48 -13.45 1.92 20.49
C ARG A 48 -13.80 2.70 19.22
N PRO A 49 -14.25 3.98 19.34
CA PRO A 49 -14.60 4.78 18.18
C PRO A 49 -13.37 4.98 17.28
N ARG A 50 -13.60 4.92 15.96
CA ARG A 50 -12.56 5.13 14.94
C ARG A 50 -12.74 6.48 14.27
N GLN A 51 -11.68 7.27 14.25
CA GLN A 51 -11.70 8.61 13.66
C GLN A 51 -10.67 8.71 12.54
N ALA A 52 -11.13 9.08 11.34
CA ALA A 52 -10.27 9.19 10.17
C ALA A 52 -9.25 10.33 10.33
N ARG A 53 -7.95 10.03 10.23
CA ARG A 53 -6.91 11.07 10.16
C ARG A 53 -6.85 11.72 8.78
N LEU A 54 -6.10 12.80 8.67
CA LEU A 54 -5.81 13.45 7.38
C LEU A 54 -5.18 12.47 6.38
N SER A 55 -4.31 11.58 6.86
CA SER A 55 -3.70 10.52 6.05
C SER A 55 -4.74 9.56 5.46
N ALA A 56 -5.80 9.20 6.18
CA ALA A 56 -6.89 8.38 5.64
C ALA A 56 -7.61 9.07 4.48
N ARG A 57 -7.92 10.36 4.63
CA ARG A 57 -8.59 11.16 3.60
C ARG A 57 -7.70 11.33 2.37
N TRP A 58 -6.41 11.59 2.59
CA TRP A 58 -5.42 11.68 1.53
C TRP A 58 -5.29 10.35 0.80
N TYR A 59 -5.12 9.23 1.52
CA TYR A 59 -4.95 7.90 0.95
C TYR A 59 -6.18 7.45 0.15
N SER A 60 -7.38 7.71 0.67
CA SER A 60 -8.64 7.50 -0.06
C SER A 60 -8.71 8.30 -1.36
N SER A 61 -8.33 9.58 -1.31
CA SER A 61 -8.29 10.45 -2.48
C SER A 61 -7.25 10.01 -3.50
N PHE A 62 -6.08 9.58 -3.04
CA PHE A 62 -4.99 9.04 -3.86
C PHE A 62 -5.44 7.78 -4.61
N LEU A 63 -6.08 6.82 -3.92
CA LEU A 63 -6.58 5.59 -4.54
C LEU A 63 -7.68 5.87 -5.57
N LYS A 64 -8.60 6.81 -5.29
CA LYS A 64 -9.66 7.20 -6.22
C LYS A 64 -9.13 7.89 -7.49
N LYS A 65 -8.05 8.66 -7.38
CA LYS A 65 -7.42 9.36 -8.52
C LYS A 65 -6.62 8.41 -9.43
N ASN A 66 -6.15 7.28 -8.91
CA ASN A 66 -5.36 6.28 -9.64
C ASN A 66 -6.20 5.25 -10.44
N GLY A 67 -7.38 5.63 -10.94
CA GLY A 67 -8.10 4.84 -11.96
C GLY A 67 -7.31 4.64 -13.27
N SER A 68 -6.19 5.33 -13.42
CA SER A 68 -5.21 5.10 -14.49
C SER A 68 -4.39 3.85 -14.18
N SER A 69 -4.78 2.72 -14.77
CA SER A 69 -3.97 1.49 -14.78
C SER A 69 -2.53 1.82 -15.16
N ILE A 70 -1.55 1.52 -14.29
CA ILE A 70 -0.15 1.57 -14.67
C ILE A 70 0.04 0.48 -15.74
N ARG A 71 0.17 0.89 -17.01
CA ARG A 71 0.52 -0.02 -18.09
C ARG A 71 1.99 -0.35 -17.97
N VAL A 72 2.29 -1.44 -17.27
CA VAL A 72 3.63 -2.04 -17.31
C VAL A 72 3.78 -2.69 -18.69
N PRO A 73 4.78 -2.31 -19.51
CA PRO A 73 5.07 -3.02 -20.74
C PRO A 73 5.30 -4.50 -20.40
N ARG A 74 4.52 -5.41 -20.99
CA ARG A 74 4.81 -6.83 -20.87
C ARG A 74 6.17 -7.05 -21.53
N VAL A 75 7.14 -7.53 -20.76
CA VAL A 75 8.34 -8.12 -21.33
C VAL A 75 7.84 -9.27 -22.21
N GLN A 76 8.00 -9.12 -23.52
CA GLN A 76 7.70 -10.16 -24.47
C GLN A 76 8.81 -11.20 -24.28
N GLU A 77 8.48 -12.33 -23.65
CA GLU A 77 9.35 -13.51 -23.72
C GLU A 77 9.47 -13.89 -25.20
N ASP A 78 10.62 -13.59 -25.78
CA ASP A 78 10.96 -13.97 -27.14
C ASP A 78 11.19 -15.49 -27.18
N LEU A 79 10.11 -16.24 -27.29
CA LEU A 79 10.09 -17.70 -27.42
C LEU A 79 10.57 -18.17 -28.83
N ARG A 80 11.43 -17.44 -29.53
CA ARG A 80 11.82 -17.79 -30.93
C ARG A 80 13.31 -18.00 -31.20
N LEU A 81 14.19 -18.09 -30.20
CA LEU A 81 15.64 -18.26 -30.46
C LEU A 81 16.27 -19.60 -30.02
N THR A 82 15.52 -20.71 -29.96
CA THR A 82 16.13 -22.03 -29.64
C THR A 82 15.69 -23.18 -30.55
N THR A 83 15.62 -22.95 -31.86
CA THR A 83 15.64 -24.06 -32.83
C THR A 83 16.52 -23.68 -34.02
N ILE A 84 17.83 -23.73 -33.78
CA ILE A 84 18.81 -24.10 -34.80
C ILE A 84 19.41 -25.40 -34.31
N PHE A 85 18.77 -26.51 -34.67
CA PHE A 85 19.30 -27.82 -35.03
C PHE A 85 18.14 -28.62 -35.63
#